data_AF-A0A3N1HQE1-F1
#
_entry.id   AF-A0A3N1HQE1-F1
#
_cell.length_a   1.000
_cell.length_b   1.000
_cell.length_c   1.000
_cell.angle_alpha   90.00
_cell.angle_beta   90.00
_cell.angle_gamma   90.00
#
_symmetry.space_group_name_H-M   'P 1'
#
loop_
_entity.id
_entity.type
_entity.pdbx_description
1 polymer ?
#
loop_
_entity_poly.entity_id
_entity_poly.type
_entity_poly.pdbx_seq_one_letter_code
_entity_poly.pdbx_strand_id
1 'polypeptide(L)'
;MSRRTTTRTAVTEGTTMHATTSPTRRRVAAAAAGALATGLLAAGMATPAQAALTTSCFGTAGAGIVDGALVVPAGQSCDATGLVVRGAVTVRQGATLLMDGGSVSGTVTVATDGYLETSGTTLGGEVRLNGAFGASLDGSDVQAVRATGGGFVYSTGSDHRGDLRAADGETVLESSVVTGAVTTTGGTLTDLYDSWVSRGLSVTGPLAGAAVCESEVDGTTTVRGAQGLVSLGDAAVGECGANFLTGDLVLRDNVGGVRVSDTVVRGAVRCTGNEPAPVGTGNRFRGSASGQCAELPEPAAMRLVAVPADRSAAVAAVADRAAERAAAGAAAAAAAGPAAV
;
A
#
# COMPACT_ATOMS: atom_id res chain seq x y z
N MET A 1 -6.04 -65.14 14.51
CA MET A 1 -6.75 -65.82 13.40
C MET A 1 -7.31 -64.73 12.51
N SER A 2 -7.15 -64.62 11.20
CA SER A 2 -6.49 -65.40 10.16
C SER A 2 -6.21 -64.43 8.99
N ARG A 3 -5.12 -64.70 8.26
CA ARG A 3 -4.63 -64.02 7.06
C ARG A 3 -5.57 -64.19 5.85
N ARG A 4 -5.43 -63.28 4.88
CA ARG A 4 -5.29 -63.46 3.40
C ARG A 4 -5.14 -62.04 2.82
N THR A 5 -4.05 -61.58 2.19
CA THR A 5 -3.13 -62.10 1.15
C THR A 5 -3.80 -62.32 -0.21
N THR A 6 -3.63 -61.36 -1.12
CA THR A 6 -3.31 -61.55 -2.57
C THR A 6 -2.69 -60.21 -3.06
N THR A 7 -1.39 -60.06 -3.40
CA THR A 7 -0.65 -60.39 -4.66
C THR A 7 -1.44 -59.99 -5.92
N ARG A 8 -0.93 -59.37 -7.00
CA ARG A 8 0.40 -59.10 -7.62
C ARG A 8 0.07 -58.09 -8.76
N THR A 9 0.89 -57.18 -9.26
CA THR A 9 1.88 -57.44 -10.34
C THR A 9 2.51 -56.10 -10.75
N ALA A 10 3.84 -56.06 -10.79
CA ALA A 10 4.64 -55.00 -11.40
C ALA A 10 4.84 -55.29 -12.89
N VAL A 11 4.92 -54.24 -13.73
CA VAL A 11 5.54 -54.31 -15.05
C VAL A 11 6.53 -53.16 -15.18
N THR A 12 7.73 -53.53 -15.59
CA THR A 12 8.99 -52.79 -15.74
C THR A 12 9.17 -52.32 -17.19
N GLU A 13 10.09 -51.36 -17.37
CA GLU A 13 10.87 -51.06 -18.60
C GLU A 13 10.11 -50.42 -19.78
N GLY A 14 10.67 -49.50 -20.57
CA GLY A 14 12.04 -49.03 -20.69
C GLY A 14 12.17 -47.86 -21.69
N THR A 15 13.29 -47.17 -21.54
CA THR A 15 14.02 -46.19 -22.36
C THR A 15 13.78 -46.18 -23.88
N THR A 16 13.75 -44.99 -24.50
CA THR A 16 14.56 -44.69 -25.71
C THR A 16 14.76 -43.18 -25.92
N MET A 17 16.04 -42.81 -26.07
CA MET A 17 16.53 -41.53 -26.56
C MET A 17 16.28 -41.37 -28.07
N HIS A 18 16.07 -40.15 -28.53
CA HIS A 18 16.25 -39.79 -29.95
C HIS A 18 17.30 -38.69 -30.09
N ALA A 19 18.47 -39.12 -30.53
CA ALA A 19 19.48 -38.29 -31.18
C ALA A 19 19.46 -38.63 -32.67
N THR A 20 19.36 -37.61 -33.53
CA THR A 20 19.60 -37.76 -34.96
C THR A 20 20.52 -36.64 -35.43
N THR A 21 21.68 -37.09 -35.92
CA THR A 21 22.77 -36.33 -36.52
C THR A 21 22.64 -36.25 -38.05
N SER A 22 23.21 -35.16 -38.60
CA SER A 22 23.84 -35.03 -39.95
C SER A 22 22.93 -34.83 -41.20
N PRO A 23 23.44 -34.27 -42.32
CA PRO A 23 24.85 -34.00 -42.66
C PRO A 23 25.21 -32.60 -43.22
N THR A 24 26.52 -32.41 -43.24
CA THR A 24 27.34 -31.34 -43.82
C THR A 24 27.42 -31.30 -45.36
N ARG A 25 27.58 -30.05 -45.85
CA ARG A 25 28.43 -29.55 -46.96
C ARG A 25 28.05 -29.86 -48.42
N ARG A 26 27.89 -28.78 -49.19
CA ARG A 26 28.57 -28.58 -50.49
C ARG A 26 29.09 -27.14 -50.62
N ARG A 27 30.37 -27.05 -51.00
CA ARG A 27 31.08 -25.84 -51.44
C ARG A 27 30.89 -25.64 -52.96
N VAL A 28 31.22 -24.43 -53.43
CA VAL A 28 31.65 -23.96 -54.79
C VAL A 28 30.83 -22.71 -55.14
N ALA A 29 31.32 -21.63 -55.74
CA ALA A 29 32.61 -20.95 -55.85
C ALA A 29 32.30 -19.54 -56.42
N ALA A 30 33.28 -18.64 -56.31
CA ALA A 30 33.29 -17.24 -56.72
C ALA A 30 32.79 -16.91 -58.14
N ALA A 31 32.23 -15.70 -58.29
CA ALA A 31 32.43 -14.85 -59.46
C ALA A 31 32.52 -13.38 -59.01
N ALA A 32 33.47 -12.64 -59.58
CA ALA A 32 33.91 -11.33 -59.17
C ALA A 32 33.40 -10.19 -60.08
N ALA A 33 33.49 -8.98 -59.52
CA ALA A 33 33.71 -7.67 -60.16
C ALA A 33 32.55 -6.94 -60.86
N GLY A 34 32.32 -5.70 -60.40
CA GLY A 34 31.53 -4.67 -61.06
C GLY A 34 31.34 -3.45 -60.15
N ALA A 35 32.31 -2.52 -60.17
CA ALA A 35 32.26 -1.27 -59.41
C ALA A 35 31.34 -0.25 -60.10
N LEU A 36 30.43 0.37 -59.34
CA LEU A 36 29.88 1.71 -59.63
C LEU A 36 29.70 2.45 -58.30
N ALA A 37 30.44 3.54 -58.16
CA ALA A 37 30.35 4.48 -57.07
C ALA A 37 29.07 5.31 -57.17
N THR A 38 28.20 5.20 -56.18
CA THR A 38 27.22 6.25 -55.84
C THR A 38 27.38 6.53 -54.36
N GLY A 39 27.98 7.67 -54.04
CA GLY A 39 28.09 8.18 -52.69
C GLY A 39 26.70 8.40 -52.12
N LEU A 40 26.27 7.52 -51.22
CA LEU A 40 25.19 7.82 -50.30
C LEU A 40 25.81 8.66 -49.17
N LEU A 41 25.44 9.94 -49.16
CA LEU A 41 25.50 10.76 -47.96
C LEU A 41 24.67 10.04 -46.88
N ALA A 42 25.31 9.19 -46.08
CA ALA A 42 24.77 8.77 -44.80
C ALA A 42 24.81 10.00 -43.88
N ALA A 43 23.82 10.89 -44.05
CA ALA A 43 23.50 11.87 -43.04
C ALA A 43 23.21 11.09 -41.76
N GLY A 44 24.19 11.09 -40.85
CA GLY A 44 24.03 10.55 -39.52
C GLY A 44 22.86 11.25 -38.89
N MET A 45 21.71 10.57 -38.80
CA MET A 45 20.65 10.99 -37.91
C MET A 45 21.22 10.81 -36.51
N ALA A 46 21.77 11.88 -35.96
CA ALA A 46 21.93 12.00 -34.53
C ALA A 46 20.51 11.99 -33.97
N THR A 47 19.99 10.81 -33.66
CA THR A 47 18.85 10.70 -32.75
C THR A 47 19.24 11.51 -31.52
N PRO A 48 18.44 12.50 -31.09
CA PRO A 48 18.75 13.18 -29.85
C PRO A 48 18.74 12.09 -28.78
N ALA A 49 19.92 11.76 -28.27
CA ALA A 49 20.04 10.92 -27.10
C ALA A 49 19.57 11.79 -25.93
N GLN A 50 18.25 11.84 -25.74
CA GLN A 50 17.66 12.29 -24.49
C GLN A 50 17.97 11.19 -23.49
N ALA A 51 19.21 11.13 -23.04
CA ALA A 51 19.57 10.38 -21.86
C ALA A 51 18.76 11.04 -20.75
N ALA A 52 17.68 10.38 -20.30
CA ALA A 52 17.00 10.78 -19.09
C ALA A 52 18.06 10.77 -17.99
N LEU A 53 18.46 11.97 -17.55
CA LEU A 53 19.44 12.13 -16.49
C LEU A 53 18.89 11.39 -15.27
N THR A 54 19.66 10.41 -14.81
CA THR A 54 19.32 9.63 -13.63
C THR A 54 20.30 10.02 -12.55
N THR A 55 19.84 10.77 -11.57
CA THR A 55 20.61 11.20 -10.41
C THR A 55 20.50 10.15 -9.32
N SER A 56 21.63 9.77 -8.72
CA SER A 56 21.64 8.86 -7.57
C SER A 56 21.77 9.67 -6.29
N CYS A 57 20.85 9.51 -5.35
CA CYS A 57 20.96 10.11 -4.02
C CYS A 57 21.36 9.07 -2.98
N PHE A 58 22.47 9.34 -2.30
CA PHE A 58 22.90 8.64 -1.09
C PHE A 58 23.62 9.68 -0.23
N GLY A 59 23.22 9.80 1.04
CA GLY A 59 23.66 10.90 1.90
C GLY A 59 22.63 12.01 2.08
N THR A 60 23.07 13.18 2.53
CA THR A 60 22.21 14.34 2.78
C THR A 60 22.14 15.25 1.55
N ALA A 61 20.94 15.54 1.09
CA ALA A 61 20.64 16.42 -0.03
C ALA A 61 19.94 17.68 0.48
N GLY A 62 20.50 18.86 0.17
CA GLY A 62 19.84 20.13 0.46
C GLY A 62 18.84 20.53 -0.62
N ALA A 63 18.31 21.75 -0.48
CA ALA A 63 17.43 22.33 -1.49
C ALA A 63 18.14 22.45 -2.83
N GLY A 64 17.52 21.93 -3.88
CA GLY A 64 18.12 21.81 -5.21
C GLY A 64 17.11 21.30 -6.22
N ILE A 65 17.52 21.21 -7.49
CA ILE A 65 16.68 20.72 -8.57
C ILE A 65 17.37 19.53 -9.23
N VAL A 66 16.71 18.38 -9.20
CA VAL A 66 17.07 17.20 -9.98
C VAL A 66 16.24 17.21 -11.25
N ASP A 67 16.88 17.59 -12.36
CA ASP A 67 16.28 17.52 -13.69
C ASP A 67 16.33 16.06 -14.18
N GLY A 68 15.26 15.30 -13.93
CA GLY A 68 15.14 13.91 -14.37
C GLY A 68 14.77 12.95 -13.25
N ALA A 69 15.18 11.70 -13.38
CA ALA A 69 14.86 10.65 -12.42
C ALA A 69 15.82 10.69 -11.23
N LEU A 70 15.29 10.47 -10.03
CA LEU A 70 16.09 10.28 -8.81
C LEU A 70 16.05 8.80 -8.40
N VAL A 71 17.19 8.23 -8.05
CA VAL A 71 17.30 6.86 -7.55
C VAL A 71 18.02 6.85 -6.22
N VAL A 72 17.41 6.26 -5.20
CA VAL A 72 18.14 5.86 -3.98
C VAL A 72 18.64 4.43 -4.18
N PRO A 73 19.95 4.18 -4.23
CA PRO A 73 20.50 2.85 -4.47
C PRO A 73 20.11 1.84 -3.38
N ALA A 74 20.18 0.55 -3.68
CA ALA A 74 19.76 -0.50 -2.75
C ALA A 74 20.54 -0.43 -1.42
N GLY A 75 19.82 -0.53 -0.31
CA GLY A 75 20.38 -0.43 1.05
C GLY A 75 20.98 0.93 1.42
N GLN A 76 20.87 1.95 0.56
CA GLN A 76 21.36 3.30 0.84
C GLN A 76 20.23 4.16 1.40
N SER A 77 20.62 5.25 2.06
CA SER A 77 19.69 6.26 2.57
C SER A 77 19.96 7.61 1.92
N CYS A 78 18.88 8.29 1.56
CA CYS A 78 18.87 9.67 1.10
C CYS A 78 17.99 10.48 2.05
N ASP A 79 18.57 11.51 2.66
CA ASP A 79 17.84 12.47 3.50
C ASP A 79 17.84 13.81 2.77
N ALA A 80 16.68 14.20 2.25
CA ALA A 80 16.53 15.32 1.33
C ALA A 80 15.65 16.42 1.91
N THR A 81 16.21 17.61 2.12
CA THR A 81 15.47 18.78 2.60
C THR A 81 15.22 19.76 1.46
N GLY A 82 13.95 20.00 1.11
CA GLY A 82 13.55 20.98 0.11
C GLY A 82 13.92 20.63 -1.34
N LEU A 83 14.21 19.36 -1.63
CA LEU A 83 14.64 18.90 -2.95
C LEU A 83 13.46 18.90 -3.95
N VAL A 84 13.69 19.40 -5.16
CA VAL A 84 12.72 19.37 -6.26
C VAL A 84 13.16 18.36 -7.31
N VAL A 85 12.41 17.28 -7.49
CA VAL A 85 12.66 16.25 -8.49
C VAL A 85 11.66 16.38 -9.64
N ARG A 86 12.16 16.75 -10.82
CA ARG A 86 11.35 16.89 -12.04
C ARG A 86 11.25 15.59 -12.83
N GLY A 87 10.98 14.50 -12.14
CA GLY A 87 10.86 13.18 -12.73
C GLY A 87 10.43 12.14 -11.72
N ALA A 88 10.58 10.87 -12.10
CA ALA A 88 10.22 9.76 -11.24
C ALA A 88 11.30 9.52 -10.17
N VAL A 89 10.86 9.08 -8.99
CA VAL A 89 11.75 8.67 -7.90
C VAL A 89 11.68 7.16 -7.75
N THR A 90 12.83 6.51 -7.63
CA THR A 90 12.92 5.08 -7.32
C THR A 90 13.73 4.85 -6.04
N VAL A 91 13.07 4.37 -4.99
CA VAL A 91 13.70 3.87 -3.78
C VAL A 91 13.90 2.37 -3.95
N ARG A 92 15.15 1.93 -4.14
CA ARG A 92 15.46 0.52 -4.41
C ARG A 92 15.32 -0.34 -3.15
N GLN A 93 15.55 -1.64 -3.30
CA GLN A 93 15.38 -2.63 -2.24
C GLN A 93 16.14 -2.23 -0.97
N GLY A 94 15.46 -2.27 0.17
CA GLY A 94 16.05 -1.95 1.48
C GLY A 94 16.51 -0.50 1.64
N ALA A 95 16.31 0.37 0.64
CA ALA A 95 16.75 1.75 0.64
C ALA A 95 15.76 2.65 1.39
N THR A 96 16.23 3.79 1.88
CA THR A 96 15.40 4.76 2.61
C THR A 96 15.46 6.13 1.93
N LEU A 97 14.30 6.72 1.66
CA LEU A 97 14.19 8.10 1.25
C LEU A 97 13.40 8.86 2.30
N LEU A 98 14.02 9.88 2.89
CA LEU A 98 13.38 10.84 3.77
C LEU A 98 13.31 12.16 3.01
N MET A 99 12.12 12.73 2.87
CA MET A 99 11.93 14.06 2.26
C MET A 99 11.28 15.00 3.25
N ASP A 100 11.96 16.09 3.58
CA ASP A 100 11.40 17.19 4.37
C ASP A 100 11.20 18.41 3.46
N GLY A 101 9.94 18.67 3.11
CA GLY A 101 9.54 19.61 2.07
C GLY A 101 9.95 19.20 0.65
N GLY A 102 9.85 20.15 -0.27
CA GLY A 102 10.20 19.93 -1.68
C GLY A 102 9.06 19.30 -2.50
N SER A 103 9.40 18.77 -3.66
CA SER A 103 8.39 18.17 -4.55
C SER A 103 8.95 17.11 -5.49
N VAL A 104 8.09 16.15 -5.82
CA VAL A 104 8.34 15.15 -6.86
C VAL A 104 7.21 15.23 -7.88
N SER A 105 7.53 15.56 -9.14
CA SER A 105 6.51 15.66 -10.19
C SER A 105 6.08 14.31 -10.77
N GLY A 106 6.94 13.30 -10.69
CA GLY A 106 6.69 11.96 -11.21
C GLY A 106 6.19 10.96 -10.17
N THR A 107 6.01 9.72 -10.60
CA THR A 107 5.71 8.58 -9.72
C THR A 107 6.86 8.34 -8.74
N VAL A 108 6.53 8.06 -7.47
CA VAL A 108 7.48 7.55 -6.48
C VAL A 108 7.28 6.05 -6.39
N THR A 109 8.32 5.27 -6.68
CA THR A 109 8.28 3.80 -6.58
C THR A 109 9.23 3.33 -5.49
N VAL A 110 8.67 2.64 -4.50
CA VAL A 110 9.41 2.05 -3.38
C VAL A 110 9.41 0.54 -3.55
N ALA A 111 10.60 -0.02 -3.75
CA ALA A 111 10.80 -1.45 -3.94
C ALA A 111 10.73 -2.20 -2.60
N THR A 112 10.92 -3.52 -2.67
CA THR A 112 10.82 -4.41 -1.52
C THR A 112 11.68 -3.96 -0.35
N ASP A 113 11.12 -3.93 0.86
CA ASP A 113 11.81 -3.47 2.08
C ASP A 113 12.35 -2.02 2.04
N GLY A 114 12.02 -1.27 0.98
CA GLY A 114 12.31 0.15 0.89
C GLY A 114 11.37 0.96 1.80
N TYR A 115 11.82 2.13 2.24
CA TYR A 115 11.05 3.04 3.07
C TYR A 115 10.99 4.44 2.46
N LEU A 116 9.81 5.05 2.53
CA LEU A 116 9.57 6.44 2.17
C LEU A 116 9.02 7.17 3.39
N GLU A 117 9.64 8.28 3.75
CA GLU A 117 9.06 9.26 4.65
C GLU A 117 8.95 10.61 3.96
N THR A 118 7.83 11.28 4.13
CA THR A 118 7.65 12.66 3.70
C THR A 118 7.07 13.52 4.81
N SER A 119 7.60 14.72 4.96
CA SER A 119 7.09 15.80 5.80
C SER A 119 6.83 17.01 4.90
N GLY A 120 5.62 17.57 4.88
CA GLY A 120 5.33 18.81 4.14
C GLY A 120 5.65 18.78 2.63
N THR A 121 5.62 17.59 2.00
CA THR A 121 6.14 17.39 0.64
C THR A 121 5.01 17.24 -0.39
N THR A 122 5.20 17.75 -1.60
CA THR A 122 4.27 17.51 -2.72
C THR A 122 4.70 16.31 -3.56
N LEU A 123 3.87 15.27 -3.62
CA LEU A 123 4.04 14.09 -4.47
C LEU A 123 3.01 14.12 -5.61
N GLY A 124 3.38 14.78 -6.72
CA GLY A 124 2.50 15.02 -7.86
C GLY A 124 2.16 13.79 -8.71
N GLY A 125 2.91 12.69 -8.53
CA GLY A 125 2.60 11.38 -9.11
C GLY A 125 2.12 10.37 -8.07
N GLU A 126 1.61 9.22 -8.55
CA GLU A 126 1.22 8.10 -7.68
C GLU A 126 2.43 7.60 -6.87
N VAL A 127 2.22 7.32 -5.58
CA VAL A 127 3.15 6.60 -4.71
C VAL A 127 2.87 5.11 -4.82
N ARG A 128 3.87 4.33 -5.24
CA ARG A 128 3.78 2.88 -5.44
C ARG A 128 4.68 2.14 -4.46
N LEU A 129 4.09 1.39 -3.55
CA LEU A 129 4.79 0.55 -2.59
C LEU A 129 4.69 -0.92 -3.06
N ASN A 130 5.83 -1.50 -3.43
CA ASN A 130 5.92 -2.84 -4.03
C ASN A 130 6.66 -3.80 -3.08
N GLY A 131 5.93 -4.32 -2.09
CA GLY A 131 6.49 -5.09 -0.97
C GLY A 131 7.39 -4.25 -0.07
N ALA A 132 7.17 -2.93 -0.04
CA ALA A 132 7.95 -1.98 0.73
C ALA A 132 7.86 -2.27 2.24
N PHE A 133 8.82 -1.76 3.00
CA PHE A 133 8.71 -1.74 4.46
C PHE A 133 7.51 -0.89 4.89
N GLY A 134 7.36 0.29 4.27
CA GLY A 134 6.20 1.15 4.45
C GLY A 134 6.40 2.54 3.89
N ALA A 135 5.39 3.39 4.07
CA ALA A 135 5.48 4.82 3.86
C ALA A 135 4.85 5.59 5.03
N SER A 136 5.55 6.62 5.49
CA SER A 136 5.04 7.63 6.43
C SER A 136 4.86 8.95 5.68
N LEU A 137 3.65 9.50 5.71
CA LEU A 137 3.25 10.70 4.97
C LEU A 137 2.71 11.71 5.98
N ASP A 138 3.47 12.73 6.30
CA ASP A 138 3.11 13.76 7.29
C ASP A 138 2.93 15.12 6.60
N GLY A 139 1.78 15.76 6.83
CA GLY A 139 1.46 17.09 6.30
C GLY A 139 1.64 17.23 4.78
N SER A 140 1.53 16.13 4.02
CA SER A 140 1.97 16.04 2.64
C SER A 140 0.80 16.06 1.66
N ASP A 141 1.08 16.55 0.44
CA ASP A 141 0.10 16.60 -0.65
C ASP A 141 0.40 15.49 -1.65
N VAL A 142 -0.47 14.48 -1.71
CA VAL A 142 -0.20 13.20 -2.36
C VAL A 142 -1.23 12.95 -3.46
N GLN A 143 -0.75 12.66 -4.67
CA GLN A 143 -1.66 12.46 -5.79
C GLN A 143 -2.52 11.20 -5.61
N ALA A 144 -1.92 10.06 -5.28
CA ALA A 144 -2.60 8.79 -5.00
C ALA A 144 -1.60 7.80 -4.38
N VAL A 145 -2.10 6.78 -3.69
CA VAL A 145 -1.28 5.71 -3.10
C VAL A 145 -1.73 4.35 -3.59
N ARG A 146 -0.76 3.52 -3.98
CA ARG A 146 -0.93 2.10 -4.28
C ARG A 146 0.11 1.28 -3.54
N ALA A 147 -0.31 0.53 -2.54
CA ALA A 147 0.53 -0.39 -1.78
C ALA A 147 0.14 -1.84 -2.04
N THR A 148 1.13 -2.70 -2.28
CA THR A 148 0.96 -4.13 -2.51
C THR A 148 2.06 -4.91 -1.81
N GLY A 149 1.77 -6.12 -1.34
CA GLY A 149 2.78 -7.03 -0.82
C GLY A 149 3.27 -6.73 0.60
N GLY A 150 2.45 -6.09 1.43
CA GLY A 150 2.75 -5.86 2.85
C GLY A 150 3.24 -4.47 3.20
N GLY A 151 3.88 -4.36 4.37
CA GLY A 151 4.31 -3.10 4.97
C GLY A 151 3.15 -2.29 5.52
N PHE A 152 3.35 -0.97 5.62
CA PHE A 152 2.31 -0.05 6.07
C PHE A 152 2.19 1.21 5.22
N VAL A 153 1.02 1.83 5.24
CA VAL A 153 0.81 3.23 4.86
C VAL A 153 0.34 3.94 6.12
N TYR A 154 1.16 4.87 6.61
CA TYR A 154 0.83 5.74 7.74
C TYR A 154 0.76 7.18 7.23
N SER A 155 -0.40 7.81 7.37
CA SER A 155 -0.65 9.15 6.87
C SER A 155 -1.22 10.02 7.98
N THR A 156 -0.53 11.10 8.29
CA THR A 156 -0.93 12.08 9.30
C THR A 156 -1.06 13.45 8.64
N GLY A 157 -2.17 14.15 8.88
CA GLY A 157 -2.35 15.54 8.41
C GLY A 157 -2.23 15.74 6.89
N SER A 158 -2.38 14.68 6.08
CA SER A 158 -2.03 14.71 4.65
C SER A 158 -3.25 14.73 3.74
N ASP A 159 -3.10 15.38 2.58
CA ASP A 159 -4.12 15.52 1.54
C ASP A 159 -3.85 14.55 0.38
N HIS A 160 -4.74 13.56 0.19
CA HIS A 160 -4.69 12.61 -0.91
C HIS A 160 -5.73 13.00 -1.97
N ARG A 161 -5.27 13.48 -3.13
CA ARG A 161 -6.16 13.92 -4.23
C ARG A 161 -6.89 12.79 -4.93
N GLY A 162 -6.31 11.60 -4.91
CA GLY A 162 -6.79 10.41 -5.59
C GLY A 162 -7.13 9.31 -4.60
N ASP A 163 -7.15 8.09 -5.11
CA ASP A 163 -7.47 6.91 -4.30
C ASP A 163 -6.26 6.46 -3.48
N LEU A 164 -6.56 5.89 -2.31
CA LEU A 164 -5.62 5.10 -1.53
C LEU A 164 -6.02 3.62 -1.63
N ARG A 165 -5.13 2.81 -2.23
CA ARG A 165 -5.31 1.37 -2.36
C ARG A 165 -4.18 0.65 -1.67
N ALA A 166 -4.48 -0.18 -0.68
CA ALA A 166 -3.49 -0.99 0.01
C ALA A 166 -3.88 -2.47 0.03
N ALA A 167 -2.89 -3.35 -0.10
CA ALA A 167 -3.07 -4.78 -0.01
C ALA A 167 -2.01 -5.43 0.87
N ASP A 168 -2.44 -6.39 1.69
CA ASP A 168 -1.61 -7.25 2.55
C ASP A 168 -0.80 -6.53 3.64
N GLY A 169 -1.07 -5.25 3.91
CA GLY A 169 -0.35 -4.43 4.88
C GLY A 169 -1.25 -3.72 5.90
N GLU A 170 -0.67 -2.75 6.61
CA GLU A 170 -1.38 -1.88 7.55
C GLU A 170 -1.73 -0.55 6.89
N THR A 171 -2.86 0.05 7.25
CA THR A 171 -3.22 1.39 6.78
C THR A 171 -3.78 2.18 7.95
N VAL A 172 -3.14 3.30 8.25
CA VAL A 172 -3.58 4.22 9.31
C VAL A 172 -3.63 5.61 8.72
N LEU A 173 -4.80 6.25 8.80
CA LEU A 173 -5.04 7.63 8.43
C LEU A 173 -5.43 8.42 9.68
N GLU A 174 -4.69 9.48 9.96
CA GLU A 174 -4.91 10.39 11.07
C GLU A 174 -5.00 11.82 10.55
N SER A 175 -6.07 12.54 10.90
CA SER A 175 -6.28 13.93 10.47
C SER A 175 -6.07 14.13 8.96
N SER A 176 -6.39 13.12 8.16
CA SER A 176 -6.03 13.07 6.73
C SER A 176 -7.28 13.15 5.85
N VAL A 177 -7.13 13.74 4.67
CA VAL A 177 -8.20 13.89 3.69
C VAL A 177 -7.90 13.01 2.48
N VAL A 178 -8.84 12.16 2.08
CA VAL A 178 -8.78 11.36 0.85
C VAL A 178 -9.95 11.75 -0.04
N THR A 179 -9.67 12.52 -1.10
CA THR A 179 -10.68 12.93 -2.08
C THR A 179 -11.19 11.73 -2.91
N GLY A 180 -10.34 10.73 -3.11
CA GLY A 180 -10.71 9.46 -3.73
C GLY A 180 -11.35 8.47 -2.77
N ALA A 181 -11.32 7.20 -3.15
CA ALA A 181 -11.74 6.09 -2.30
C ALA A 181 -10.57 5.52 -1.51
N VAL A 182 -10.86 4.99 -0.32
CA VAL A 182 -9.94 4.15 0.45
C VAL A 182 -10.35 2.69 0.27
N THR A 183 -9.44 1.87 -0.27
CA THR A 183 -9.68 0.43 -0.46
C THR A 183 -8.53 -0.36 0.11
N THR A 184 -8.82 -1.22 1.09
CA THR A 184 -7.86 -2.14 1.68
C THR A 184 -8.32 -3.57 1.49
N THR A 185 -7.39 -4.47 1.14
CA THR A 185 -7.67 -5.89 0.91
C THR A 185 -6.60 -6.75 1.56
N GLY A 186 -7.03 -7.73 2.36
CA GLY A 186 -6.14 -8.44 3.25
C GLY A 186 -5.52 -7.49 4.28
N GLY A 187 -4.33 -7.84 4.73
CA GLY A 187 -3.55 -7.00 5.63
C GLY A 187 -3.94 -7.11 7.09
N THR A 188 -3.20 -6.38 7.94
CA THR A 188 -3.36 -6.48 9.39
C THR A 188 -4.50 -5.60 9.87
N LEU A 189 -4.49 -4.31 9.55
CA LEU A 189 -5.50 -3.36 10.04
C LEU A 189 -5.78 -2.24 9.04
N THR A 190 -6.92 -1.58 9.21
CA THR A 190 -7.27 -0.34 8.52
C THR A 190 -7.99 0.58 9.50
N ASP A 191 -7.35 1.70 9.81
CA ASP A 191 -7.78 2.62 10.85
C ASP A 191 -7.86 4.03 10.29
N LEU A 192 -9.00 4.67 10.50
CA LEU A 192 -9.25 6.07 10.16
C LEU A 192 -9.59 6.81 11.46
N TYR A 193 -8.82 7.83 11.77
CA TYR A 193 -8.99 8.73 12.91
C TYR A 193 -9.04 10.18 12.41
N ASP A 194 -10.05 10.94 12.82
CA ASP A 194 -10.20 12.36 12.44
C ASP A 194 -10.06 12.59 10.92
N SER A 195 -10.55 11.65 10.11
CA SER A 195 -10.22 11.60 8.67
C SER A 195 -11.45 11.75 7.80
N TRP A 196 -11.27 12.35 6.61
CA TRP A 196 -12.32 12.52 5.61
C TRP A 196 -12.06 11.64 4.39
N VAL A 197 -13.03 10.84 3.96
CA VAL A 197 -13.02 10.13 2.68
C VAL A 197 -14.19 10.57 1.81
N SER A 198 -13.93 11.31 0.72
CA SER A 198 -15.00 11.89 -0.12
C SER A 198 -15.70 10.85 -1.02
N ARG A 199 -15.10 9.67 -1.18
CA ARG A 199 -15.74 8.52 -1.85
C ARG A 199 -15.99 7.41 -0.82
N GLY A 200 -15.92 6.15 -1.24
CA GLY A 200 -16.19 5.02 -0.35
C GLY A 200 -14.98 4.55 0.42
N LEU A 201 -15.25 3.93 1.57
CA LEU A 201 -14.31 3.11 2.34
C LEU A 201 -14.66 1.63 2.10
N SER A 202 -13.73 0.83 1.60
CA SER A 202 -13.93 -0.61 1.41
C SER A 202 -12.78 -1.40 2.03
N VAL A 203 -13.04 -2.02 3.17
CA VAL A 203 -12.08 -2.85 3.92
C VAL A 203 -12.47 -4.32 3.79
N THR A 204 -11.54 -5.15 3.32
CA THR A 204 -11.79 -6.58 3.08
C THR A 204 -10.73 -7.44 3.74
N GLY A 205 -11.15 -8.33 4.64
CA GLY A 205 -10.28 -9.33 5.25
C GLY A 205 -9.17 -8.84 6.20
N PRO A 206 -9.34 -7.75 6.99
CA PRO A 206 -8.29 -7.34 7.91
C PRO A 206 -8.13 -8.34 9.06
N LEU A 207 -6.89 -8.71 9.39
CA LEU A 207 -6.59 -9.73 10.40
C LEU A 207 -6.80 -9.24 11.84
N ALA A 208 -6.34 -8.04 12.17
CA ALA A 208 -6.55 -7.37 13.46
C ALA A 208 -7.84 -6.52 13.48
N GLY A 209 -8.50 -6.37 12.32
CA GLY A 209 -9.81 -5.71 12.19
C GLY A 209 -9.72 -4.27 11.65
N ALA A 210 -10.80 -3.50 11.78
CA ALA A 210 -10.91 -2.14 11.23
C ALA A 210 -11.46 -1.15 12.27
N ALA A 211 -10.99 0.10 12.26
CA ALA A 211 -11.52 1.16 13.10
C ALA A 211 -11.81 2.42 12.29
N VAL A 212 -12.93 3.07 12.60
CA VAL A 212 -13.29 4.39 12.09
C VAL A 212 -13.71 5.22 13.29
N CYS A 213 -13.00 6.31 13.53
CA CYS A 213 -13.19 7.17 14.70
C CYS A 213 -13.12 8.64 14.30
N GLU A 214 -14.07 9.43 14.80
CA GLU A 214 -14.16 10.88 14.51
C GLU A 214 -14.05 11.19 13.00
N SER A 215 -14.53 10.29 12.15
CA SER A 215 -14.26 10.34 10.71
C SER A 215 -15.53 10.52 9.89
N GLU A 216 -15.36 11.11 8.71
CA GLU A 216 -16.42 11.31 7.73
C GLU A 216 -16.16 10.49 6.46
N VAL A 217 -17.17 9.74 6.01
CA VAL A 217 -17.13 9.02 4.74
C VAL A 217 -18.36 9.37 3.93
N ASP A 218 -18.16 10.02 2.80
CA ASP A 218 -19.26 10.49 1.95
C ASP A 218 -19.90 9.36 1.15
N GLY A 219 -19.07 8.43 0.67
CA GLY A 219 -19.50 7.26 -0.06
C GLY A 219 -19.94 6.10 0.84
N THR A 220 -20.11 4.93 0.23
CA THR A 220 -20.46 3.71 0.98
C THR A 220 -19.28 3.23 1.81
N THR A 221 -19.53 2.93 3.07
CA THR A 221 -18.59 2.25 3.97
C THR A 221 -18.91 0.77 3.99
N THR A 222 -17.95 -0.06 3.56
CA THR A 222 -18.05 -1.52 3.59
C THR A 222 -16.90 -2.11 4.38
N VAL A 223 -17.22 -2.94 5.38
CA VAL A 223 -16.23 -3.80 6.05
C VAL A 223 -16.69 -5.24 5.94
N ARG A 224 -15.86 -6.09 5.34
CA ARG A 224 -16.19 -7.51 5.15
C ARG A 224 -15.07 -8.45 5.54
N GLY A 225 -15.42 -9.63 6.06
CA GLY A 225 -14.47 -10.71 6.31
C GLY A 225 -13.42 -10.39 7.37
N ALA A 226 -13.64 -9.40 8.24
CA ALA A 226 -12.69 -9.05 9.29
C ALA A 226 -12.53 -10.18 10.32
N GLN A 227 -11.28 -10.53 10.62
CA GLN A 227 -10.96 -11.55 11.63
C GLN A 227 -10.86 -10.95 13.03
N GLY A 228 -10.42 -9.69 13.12
CA GLY A 228 -10.40 -8.91 14.35
C GLY A 228 -11.59 -7.94 14.44
N LEU A 229 -11.61 -7.17 15.53
CA LEU A 229 -12.71 -6.26 15.86
C LEU A 229 -12.93 -5.22 14.74
N VAL A 230 -14.19 -5.05 14.34
CA VAL A 230 -14.63 -3.88 13.58
C VAL A 230 -15.27 -2.88 14.53
N SER A 231 -14.70 -1.68 14.62
CA SER A 231 -15.18 -0.58 15.46
C SER A 231 -15.54 0.63 14.61
N LEU A 232 -16.76 1.14 14.76
CA LEU A 232 -17.15 2.45 14.23
C LEU A 232 -17.64 3.29 15.40
N GLY A 233 -16.90 4.34 15.77
CA GLY A 233 -17.33 5.36 16.74
C GLY A 233 -17.32 4.89 18.20
N ASP A 234 -16.82 3.69 18.47
CA ASP A 234 -16.89 3.05 19.79
C ASP A 234 -15.59 3.26 20.59
N ALA A 235 -15.74 3.57 21.88
CA ALA A 235 -14.62 3.79 22.80
C ALA A 235 -13.77 2.53 23.06
N ALA A 236 -14.18 1.36 22.56
CA ALA A 236 -13.39 0.13 22.58
C ALA A 236 -11.96 0.34 22.07
N VAL A 237 -11.77 1.21 21.08
CA VAL A 237 -10.47 1.41 20.42
C VAL A 237 -9.70 2.65 20.90
N GLY A 238 -10.15 3.28 21.99
CA GLY A 238 -9.56 4.51 22.54
C GLY A 238 -10.61 5.62 22.69
N GLU A 239 -10.17 6.86 22.92
CA GLU A 239 -11.06 8.03 22.83
C GLU A 239 -11.50 8.18 21.37
N CYS A 240 -12.78 7.89 21.11
CA CYS A 240 -13.33 7.84 19.75
C CYS A 240 -14.57 8.75 19.71
N GLY A 241 -14.52 9.76 18.85
CA GLY A 241 -15.64 10.64 18.58
C GLY A 241 -16.67 10.02 17.61
N ALA A 242 -17.75 10.76 17.39
CA ALA A 242 -18.81 10.33 16.49
C ALA A 242 -18.34 10.26 15.03
N ASN A 243 -18.85 9.29 14.28
CA ASN A 243 -18.63 9.18 12.84
C ASN A 243 -19.82 9.71 12.04
N PHE A 244 -19.54 10.24 10.85
CA PHE A 244 -20.54 10.71 9.90
C PHE A 244 -20.42 9.94 8.58
N LEU A 245 -21.36 9.04 8.33
CA LEU A 245 -21.40 8.23 7.11
C LEU A 245 -22.55 8.71 6.23
N THR A 246 -22.24 9.42 5.15
CA THR A 246 -23.28 9.93 4.23
C THR A 246 -23.83 8.81 3.35
N GLY A 247 -22.99 7.87 2.91
CA GLY A 247 -23.42 6.72 2.13
C GLY A 247 -24.00 5.58 2.98
N ASP A 248 -24.17 4.42 2.33
CA ASP A 248 -24.62 3.20 2.98
C ASP A 248 -23.53 2.63 3.91
N LEU A 249 -23.93 1.95 4.97
CA LEU A 249 -23.06 1.14 5.83
C LEU A 249 -23.35 -0.34 5.57
N VAL A 250 -22.33 -1.08 5.14
CA VAL A 250 -22.42 -2.51 4.82
C VAL A 250 -21.40 -3.30 5.64
N LEU A 251 -21.88 -4.14 6.56
CA LEU A 251 -21.05 -4.96 7.43
C LEU A 251 -21.35 -6.43 7.16
N ARG A 252 -20.37 -7.17 6.62
CA ARG A 252 -20.61 -8.51 6.10
C ARG A 252 -19.59 -9.54 6.55
N ASP A 253 -20.05 -10.67 7.04
CA ASP A 253 -19.21 -11.85 7.27
C ASP A 253 -17.98 -11.55 8.17
N ASN A 254 -18.10 -10.61 9.10
CA ASN A 254 -17.04 -10.25 10.05
C ASN A 254 -17.12 -11.15 11.29
N VAL A 255 -16.01 -11.76 11.69
CA VAL A 255 -15.98 -12.78 12.75
C VAL A 255 -15.26 -12.34 14.04
N GLY A 256 -14.54 -11.22 13.99
CA GLY A 256 -13.87 -10.64 15.16
C GLY A 256 -14.78 -9.82 16.09
N GLY A 257 -16.08 -9.83 15.82
CA GLY A 257 -17.05 -8.94 16.44
C GLY A 257 -17.16 -7.58 15.75
N VAL A 258 -18.33 -6.98 15.86
CA VAL A 258 -18.67 -5.68 15.26
C VAL A 258 -19.30 -4.79 16.32
N ARG A 259 -18.72 -3.61 16.50
CA ARG A 259 -19.23 -2.53 17.35
C ARG A 259 -19.51 -1.31 16.50
N VAL A 260 -20.75 -0.86 16.51
CA VAL A 260 -21.16 0.38 15.85
C VAL A 260 -21.74 1.25 16.93
N SER A 261 -21.03 2.28 17.36
CA SER A 261 -21.50 3.22 18.38
C SER A 261 -21.33 4.64 17.89
N ASP A 262 -22.13 5.57 18.41
CA ASP A 262 -22.04 7.01 18.14
C ASP A 262 -21.89 7.37 16.65
N THR A 263 -22.49 6.56 15.78
CA THR A 263 -22.35 6.69 14.33
C THR A 263 -23.65 7.22 13.72
N VAL A 264 -23.54 8.29 12.94
CA VAL A 264 -24.65 8.83 12.15
C VAL A 264 -24.53 8.28 10.73
N VAL A 265 -25.54 7.52 10.29
CA VAL A 265 -25.59 7.00 8.91
C VAL A 265 -26.77 7.62 8.18
N ARG A 266 -26.50 8.33 7.08
CA ARG A 266 -27.55 8.90 6.23
C ARG A 266 -28.13 7.86 5.26
N GLY A 267 -27.27 7.00 4.71
CA GLY A 267 -27.68 5.90 3.84
C GLY A 267 -28.31 4.72 4.58
N ALA A 268 -28.51 3.61 3.86
CA ALA A 268 -29.03 2.37 4.41
C ALA A 268 -27.95 1.59 5.18
N VAL A 269 -28.36 0.90 6.24
CA VAL A 269 -27.50 0.02 7.05
C VAL A 269 -27.86 -1.43 6.78
N ARG A 270 -26.88 -2.25 6.39
CA ARG A 270 -27.07 -3.68 6.10
C ARG A 270 -26.00 -4.50 6.80
N CYS A 271 -26.44 -5.43 7.64
CA CYS A 271 -25.54 -6.33 8.35
C CYS A 271 -25.96 -7.78 8.15
N THR A 272 -25.07 -8.60 7.61
CA THR A 272 -25.36 -10.01 7.31
C THR A 272 -24.14 -10.89 7.56
N GLY A 273 -24.34 -12.02 8.23
CA GLY A 273 -23.29 -13.03 8.41
C GLY A 273 -22.19 -12.66 9.42
N ASN A 274 -22.34 -11.56 10.17
CA ASN A 274 -21.37 -11.19 11.20
C ASN A 274 -21.55 -12.08 12.44
N GLU A 275 -20.45 -12.53 13.04
CA GLU A 275 -20.45 -13.40 14.21
C GLU A 275 -19.41 -12.92 15.23
N PRO A 276 -19.77 -12.58 16.48
CA PRO A 276 -21.14 -12.40 16.95
C PRO A 276 -21.88 -11.30 16.16
N ALA A 277 -23.21 -11.29 16.27
CA ALA A 277 -24.03 -10.23 15.69
C ALA A 277 -23.57 -8.83 16.17
N PRO A 278 -23.70 -7.78 15.34
CA PRO A 278 -23.25 -6.44 15.70
C PRO A 278 -23.96 -5.90 16.95
N VAL A 279 -23.21 -5.20 17.79
CA VAL A 279 -23.72 -4.49 18.98
C VAL A 279 -23.42 -2.99 18.85
N GLY A 280 -24.14 -2.17 19.61
CA GLY A 280 -24.00 -0.72 19.46
C GLY A 280 -24.93 0.11 20.32
N THR A 281 -24.55 1.37 20.55
CA THR A 281 -25.39 2.38 21.21
C THR A 281 -25.13 3.76 20.61
N GLY A 282 -25.97 4.76 20.90
CA GLY A 282 -25.76 6.14 20.43
C GLY A 282 -25.92 6.39 18.91
N ASN A 283 -26.26 5.35 18.13
CA ASN A 283 -26.35 5.46 16.68
C ASN A 283 -27.59 6.23 16.19
N ARG A 284 -27.44 6.90 15.04
CA ARG A 284 -28.54 7.59 14.36
C ARG A 284 -28.60 7.17 12.90
N PHE A 285 -29.45 6.19 12.59
CA PHE A 285 -29.69 5.74 11.22
C PHE A 285 -30.86 6.51 10.62
N ARG A 286 -30.61 7.24 9.52
CA ARG A 286 -31.65 7.97 8.78
C ARG A 286 -32.25 7.12 7.66
N GLY A 287 -31.46 6.23 7.06
CA GLY A 287 -31.93 5.21 6.13
C GLY A 287 -32.46 3.97 6.84
N SER A 288 -32.89 2.98 6.06
CA SER A 288 -33.36 1.70 6.61
C SER A 288 -32.21 0.89 7.19
N ALA A 289 -32.46 0.25 8.33
CA ALA A 289 -31.56 -0.74 8.91
C ALA A 289 -32.11 -2.15 8.68
N SER A 290 -31.25 -3.10 8.31
CA SER A 290 -31.66 -4.44 7.91
C SER A 290 -30.68 -5.54 8.32
N GLY A 291 -31.19 -6.77 8.35
CA GLY A 291 -30.45 -7.94 8.81
C GLY A 291 -30.12 -7.80 10.30
N GLN A 292 -28.88 -8.09 10.68
CA GLN A 292 -28.42 -8.07 12.07
C GLN A 292 -28.28 -6.65 12.65
N CYS A 293 -28.47 -5.61 11.83
CA CYS A 293 -28.46 -4.22 12.28
C CYS A 293 -29.87 -3.61 12.36
N ALA A 294 -30.92 -4.40 12.09
CA ALA A 294 -32.30 -3.94 12.30
C ALA A 294 -32.55 -3.57 13.78
N GLU A 295 -31.92 -4.32 14.69
CA GLU A 295 -31.84 -4.02 16.11
C GLU A 295 -30.38 -4.22 16.54
N LEU A 296 -29.77 -3.21 17.14
CA LEU A 296 -28.44 -3.28 17.72
C LEU A 296 -28.58 -3.38 19.25
N PRO A 297 -28.26 -4.52 19.87
CA PRO A 297 -28.22 -4.62 21.31
C PRO A 297 -27.11 -3.71 21.86
N GLU A 298 -27.34 -3.12 23.02
CA GLU A 298 -26.27 -2.42 23.72
C GLU A 298 -25.13 -3.40 24.04
N PRO A 299 -23.87 -2.95 23.96
CA PRO A 299 -22.76 -3.79 24.36
C PRO A 299 -22.92 -4.18 25.84
N ALA A 300 -23.09 -5.48 26.12
CA ALA A 300 -23.19 -5.93 27.50
C ALA A 300 -21.94 -5.50 28.28
N ALA A 301 -22.14 -4.78 29.39
CA ALA A 301 -21.07 -4.34 30.30
C ALA A 301 -20.16 -5.49 30.80
N MET A 302 -20.61 -6.74 30.61
CA MET A 302 -20.00 -7.97 31.09
C MET A 302 -19.76 -9.00 29.96
N ARG A 303 -19.27 -8.55 28.81
CA ARG A 303 -18.52 -9.42 27.90
C ARG A 303 -17.54 -8.58 27.08
N LEU A 304 -16.64 -7.92 27.80
CA LEU A 304 -15.28 -7.77 27.32
C LEU A 304 -14.74 -9.20 27.08
N VAL A 305 -15.05 -9.81 25.92
CA VAL A 305 -13.92 -10.29 25.13
C VAL A 305 -13.03 -9.06 25.11
N ALA A 306 -11.94 -9.10 25.86
CA ALA A 306 -11.05 -7.96 26.01
C ALA A 306 -10.96 -7.34 24.61
N VAL A 307 -11.52 -6.15 24.43
CA VAL A 307 -11.11 -5.37 23.28
C VAL A 307 -9.62 -5.31 23.51
N PRO A 308 -8.82 -5.92 22.64
CA PRO A 308 -7.48 -6.15 23.06
C PRO A 308 -6.91 -4.73 23.25
N ALA A 309 -6.28 -4.55 24.41
CA ALA A 309 -5.37 -3.42 24.63
C ALA A 309 -4.32 -3.30 23.48
N ASP A 310 -4.29 -4.27 22.55
CA ASP A 310 -3.59 -4.28 21.28
C ASP A 310 -3.99 -3.22 20.25
N ARG A 311 -5.20 -2.64 20.17
CA ARG A 311 -5.50 -1.82 18.96
C ARG A 311 -4.75 -0.48 18.92
N SER A 312 -4.88 0.33 19.96
CA SER A 312 -4.10 1.56 20.08
C SER A 312 -2.59 1.26 20.15
N ALA A 313 -2.21 0.13 20.77
CA ALA A 313 -0.84 -0.36 20.75
C ALA A 313 -0.36 -0.78 19.35
N ALA A 314 -1.24 -1.30 18.48
CA ALA A 314 -0.92 -1.69 17.11
C ALA A 314 -0.71 -0.47 16.22
N VAL A 315 -1.54 0.57 16.38
CA VAL A 315 -1.32 1.87 15.72
C VAL A 315 -0.01 2.49 16.19
N ALA A 316 0.22 2.55 17.52
CA ALA A 316 1.50 3.01 18.08
C ALA A 316 2.68 2.20 17.54
N ALA A 317 2.54 0.88 17.39
CA ALA A 317 3.58 0.03 16.81
C ALA A 317 3.84 0.31 15.32
N VAL A 318 2.87 0.82 14.55
CA VAL A 318 3.14 1.30 13.17
C VAL A 318 3.98 2.57 13.23
N ALA A 319 3.58 3.54 14.07
CA ALA A 319 4.31 4.80 14.24
C ALA A 319 5.73 4.59 14.75
N ASP A 320 5.93 3.70 15.74
CA ASP A 320 7.24 3.35 16.28
C ASP A 320 8.13 2.73 15.21
N ARG A 321 7.61 1.78 14.42
CA ARG A 321 8.35 1.17 13.29
C ARG A 321 8.74 2.20 12.24
N ALA A 322 7.85 3.15 11.93
CA ALA A 322 8.14 4.25 11.01
C ALA A 322 9.27 5.14 11.55
N ALA A 323 9.16 5.58 12.80
CA ALA A 323 10.16 6.42 13.47
C ALA A 323 11.52 5.74 13.58
N GLU A 324 11.57 4.45 13.92
CA GLU A 324 12.80 3.67 13.97
C GLU A 324 13.47 3.58 12.60
N ARG A 325 12.69 3.32 11.54
CA ARG A 325 13.22 3.23 10.17
C ARG A 325 13.72 4.59 9.67
N ALA A 326 13.00 5.66 9.98
CA ALA A 326 13.39 7.02 9.69
C ALA A 326 14.70 7.41 10.38
N ALA A 327 14.80 7.16 11.69
CA ALA A 327 16.00 7.46 12.47
C ALA A 327 17.23 6.70 11.95
N ALA A 328 17.07 5.41 11.62
CA ALA A 328 18.13 4.61 11.01
C ALA A 328 18.51 5.15 9.62
N GLY A 329 17.53 5.56 8.82
CA GLY A 329 17.71 6.19 7.51
C GLY A 329 18.52 7.48 7.58
N ALA A 330 18.11 8.40 8.45
CA ALA A 330 18.75 9.70 8.66
C ALA A 330 20.19 9.53 9.17
N ALA A 331 20.41 8.61 10.13
CA ALA A 331 21.75 8.31 10.64
C ALA A 331 22.67 7.76 9.53
N ALA A 332 22.17 6.88 8.67
CA ALA A 332 22.93 6.34 7.55
C ALA A 332 23.23 7.40 6.47
N ALA A 333 22.28 8.29 6.17
CA ALA A 333 22.48 9.41 5.25
C ALA A 333 23.53 10.39 5.80
N ALA A 334 23.43 10.77 7.08
CA ALA A 334 24.41 11.64 7.73
C ALA A 334 25.82 11.05 7.71
N ALA A 335 25.96 9.73 7.95
CA ALA A 335 27.24 9.03 7.90
C ALA A 335 27.86 8.99 6.49
N ALA A 336 27.03 8.98 5.44
CA ALA A 336 27.50 9.03 4.05
C ALA A 336 27.95 10.44 3.61
N GLY A 337 27.56 11.49 4.34
CA GLY A 337 27.89 12.89 4.03
C GLY A 337 26.99 13.48 2.95
N PRO A 338 27.38 14.63 2.34
CA PRO A 338 26.57 15.29 1.33
C PRO A 338 26.37 14.42 0.07
N ALA A 339 25.12 14.29 -0.37
CA ALA A 339 24.76 13.64 -1.62
C ALA A 339 25.12 14.52 -2.82
N ALA A 340 25.59 13.91 -3.90
CA ALA A 340 25.77 14.58 -5.17
C ALA A 340 24.44 14.57 -5.96
N VAL A 341 23.58 15.56 -5.69
CA VAL A 341 22.29 15.76 -6.36
C VAL A 341 22.22 17.05 -7.15
#